data_AF-A0A2M8Q771-F1
#
_entry.id   AF-A0A2M8Q771-F1
#
_cell.length_a   1.000
_cell.length_b   1.000
_cell.length_c   1.000
_cell.angle_alpha   90.00
_cell.angle_beta   90.00
_cell.angle_gamma   90.00
#
_symmetry.space_group_name_H-M   'P 1'
#
loop_
_entity.id
_entity.type
_entity.pdbx_description
1 polymer ?
#
loop_
_entity_poly.entity_id
_entity_poly.type
_entity_poly.pdbx_seq_one_letter_code
_entity_poly.pdbx_strand_id
1 'polypeptide(L)'
;EYDEALAATLTPTPTPLPIAVENVHFSETMIGGLSVLGEVWNNTDTPLEQVRIGVTLLDDAGQVVASAEGLAALDLVDVNERAPFAVLFGERPGKFARYQVVVLRAVPAYVGSYYRDLEVGDLTVVNEGYASYTVTGRVKNIGPE
;
A
#
# COMPACT_ATOMS: atom_id res chain seq x y z
N GLU A 1 -3.64 47.73 12.98
CA GLU A 1 -2.37 47.03 12.74
C GLU A 1 -2.68 45.55 12.63
N TYR A 2 -2.31 44.94 11.51
CA TYR A 2 -2.42 43.49 11.30
C TYR A 2 -1.09 42.91 11.76
N ASP A 3 -1.11 42.08 12.80
CA ASP A 3 0.10 41.54 13.41
C ASP A 3 0.70 40.46 12.48
N GLU A 4 1.56 40.88 11.55
CA GLU A 4 2.24 40.00 10.57
C GLU A 4 3.01 38.84 11.23
N ALA A 5 3.34 38.96 12.53
CA ALA A 5 4.03 37.93 13.29
C ALA A 5 3.18 36.66 13.54
N LEU A 6 1.84 36.76 13.55
CA LEU A 6 0.96 35.60 13.71
C LEU A 6 0.75 34.81 12.40
N ALA A 7 0.97 35.43 11.24
CA ALA A 7 0.79 34.78 9.95
C ALA A 7 1.95 33.82 9.60
N ALA A 8 3.12 33.99 10.22
CA ALA A 8 4.34 33.24 9.89
C ALA A 8 4.48 31.87 10.61
N THR A 9 3.55 31.49 11.48
CA THR A 9 3.62 30.23 12.27
C THR A 9 2.57 29.18 11.90
N LEU A 10 1.70 29.47 10.93
CA LEU A 10 0.71 28.51 10.44
C LEU A 10 1.25 27.75 9.23
N THR A 11 2.26 26.89 9.44
CA THR A 11 2.51 25.81 8.48
C THR A 11 1.24 24.97 8.40
N PRO A 12 0.65 24.75 7.21
CA PRO A 12 -0.53 23.92 7.10
C PRO A 12 -0.19 22.55 7.68
N THR A 13 -1.01 22.08 8.62
CA THR A 13 -0.95 20.68 9.03
C THR A 13 -1.27 19.87 7.78
N PRO A 14 -0.38 18.97 7.31
CA PRO A 14 -0.70 18.12 6.18
C PRO A 14 -2.01 17.40 6.48
N THR A 15 -3.01 17.62 5.62
CA THR A 15 -4.31 16.97 5.75
C THR A 15 -4.07 15.47 5.74
N PRO A 16 -4.42 14.72 6.80
CA PRO A 16 -4.29 13.29 6.81
C PRO A 16 -5.06 12.72 5.62
N LEU A 17 -4.41 11.91 4.78
CA LEU A 17 -5.11 11.17 3.75
C LEU A 17 -6.11 10.24 4.45
N PRO A 18 -7.41 10.25 4.08
CA PRO A 18 -8.44 9.47 4.75
C PRO A 18 -8.35 8.00 4.32
N ILE A 19 -7.22 7.36 4.60
CA ILE A 19 -6.92 5.97 4.28
C ILE A 19 -6.42 5.32 5.56
N ALA A 20 -7.00 4.19 5.93
CA ALA A 20 -6.61 3.46 7.12
C ALA A 20 -5.47 2.48 6.83
N VAL A 21 -4.57 2.32 7.81
CA VAL A 21 -3.58 1.25 7.85
C VAL A 21 -4.00 0.26 8.93
N GLU A 22 -4.11 -1.01 8.58
CA GLU A 22 -4.62 -2.09 9.42
C GLU A 22 -3.64 -3.28 9.44
N ASN A 23 -3.80 -4.16 10.42
CA ASN A 23 -3.14 -5.48 10.47
C ASN A 23 -1.60 -5.47 10.32
N VAL A 24 -0.93 -4.50 10.93
CA VAL A 24 0.53 -4.34 10.85
C VAL A 24 1.25 -5.44 11.62
N HIS A 25 2.19 -6.11 10.95
CA HIS A 25 3.02 -7.18 11.48
C HIS A 25 4.50 -6.96 11.14
N PHE A 26 5.39 -7.32 12.07
CA PHE A 26 6.83 -7.19 11.94
C PHE A 26 7.48 -8.57 11.98
N SER A 27 8.38 -8.84 11.04
CA SER A 27 9.14 -10.10 11.00
C SER A 27 10.59 -9.87 10.55
N GLU A 28 11.52 -10.63 11.10
CA GLU A 28 12.90 -10.64 10.60
C GLU A 28 12.96 -11.34 9.24
N THR A 29 13.76 -10.80 8.34
CA THR A 29 14.05 -11.42 7.05
C THR A 29 15.19 -12.43 7.18
N MET A 30 15.30 -13.35 6.22
CA MET A 30 16.37 -14.38 6.23
C MET A 30 17.79 -13.79 6.14
N ILE A 31 17.92 -12.56 5.63
CA ILE A 31 19.21 -11.85 5.52
C ILE A 31 19.47 -10.89 6.69
N GLY A 32 18.63 -10.92 7.74
CA GLY A 32 18.82 -10.15 8.97
C GLY A 32 18.19 -8.76 8.99
N GLY A 33 17.59 -8.30 7.89
CA GLY A 33 16.77 -7.08 7.83
C GLY A 33 15.40 -7.25 8.51
N LEU A 34 14.59 -6.20 8.49
CA LEU A 34 13.23 -6.18 9.07
C LEU A 34 12.18 -5.98 7.99
N SER A 35 11.17 -6.86 7.96
CA SER A 35 9.98 -6.73 7.12
C SER A 35 8.81 -6.21 7.94
N VAL A 36 8.08 -5.25 7.37
CA VAL A 36 6.83 -4.73 7.92
C VAL A 36 5.74 -4.98 6.91
N LEU A 37 4.79 -5.83 7.29
CA LEU A 37 3.62 -6.19 6.49
C LEU A 37 2.39 -5.51 7.09
N GLY A 38 1.41 -5.20 6.27
CA GLY A 38 0.12 -4.72 6.74
C GLY A 38 -0.83 -4.53 5.58
N GLU A 39 -1.97 -3.90 5.85
CA GLU A 39 -2.98 -3.61 4.84
C GLU A 39 -3.30 -2.13 4.85
N VAL A 40 -3.50 -1.56 3.66
CA VAL A 40 -4.22 -0.29 3.50
C VAL A 40 -5.67 -0.58 3.20
N TRP A 41 -6.58 0.14 3.83
CA TRP A 41 -8.00 0.11 3.51
C TRP A 41 -8.39 1.43 2.87
N ASN A 42 -8.84 1.38 1.61
CA ASN A 42 -9.42 2.53 0.94
C ASN A 42 -10.85 2.75 1.43
N ASN A 43 -11.00 3.50 2.52
CA ASN A 43 -12.29 3.94 3.05
C ASN A 43 -12.76 5.28 2.45
N THR A 44 -12.24 5.67 1.29
CA THR A 44 -12.68 6.84 0.53
C THR A 44 -13.79 6.48 -0.46
N ASP A 45 -14.34 7.47 -1.15
CA ASP A 45 -15.36 7.32 -2.19
C ASP A 45 -14.78 7.22 -3.61
N THR A 46 -13.46 7.21 -3.76
CA THR A 46 -12.77 7.08 -5.06
C THR A 46 -11.76 5.94 -5.06
N PRO A 47 -11.57 5.21 -6.17
CA PRO A 47 -10.45 4.28 -6.31
C PRO A 47 -9.12 5.03 -6.21
N LEU A 48 -8.09 4.38 -5.68
CA LEU A 48 -6.79 4.97 -5.43
C LEU A 48 -5.68 4.22 -6.15
N GLU A 49 -4.69 4.95 -6.65
CA GLU A 49 -3.46 4.43 -7.22
C GLU A 49 -2.24 5.01 -6.49
N GLN A 50 -1.07 4.38 -6.72
CA GLN A 50 0.22 4.83 -6.19
C GLN A 50 0.22 4.98 -4.65
N VAL A 51 -0.49 4.09 -3.96
CA VAL A 51 -0.59 4.11 -2.50
C VAL A 51 0.77 3.74 -1.89
N ARG A 52 1.38 4.70 -1.20
CA ARG A 52 2.72 4.59 -0.59
C ARG A 52 2.64 4.71 0.91
N ILE A 53 3.26 3.75 1.59
CA ILE A 53 3.29 3.63 3.04
C ILE A 53 4.72 3.94 3.51
N GLY A 54 4.83 4.81 4.51
CA GLY A 54 6.06 5.10 5.23
C GLY A 54 6.04 4.45 6.61
N VAL A 55 7.15 3.83 7.00
CA VAL A 55 7.38 3.29 8.33
C VAL A 55 8.58 3.97 8.95
N THR A 56 8.41 4.48 10.17
CA THR A 56 9.49 5.08 10.96
C THR A 56 9.64 4.32 12.28
N LEU A 57 10.86 3.92 12.60
CA LEU A 57 11.23 3.28 13.85
C LEU A 57 11.83 4.33 14.80
N LEU A 58 11.37 4.35 16.04
CA LEU A 58 11.73 5.37 17.03
C LEU A 58 12.35 4.71 18.27
N ASP A 59 13.34 5.35 18.87
CA ASP A 59 13.90 4.95 20.15
C ASP A 59 13.01 5.36 21.35
N ASP A 60 13.46 5.06 22.57
CA ASP A 60 12.74 5.39 23.79
C ASP A 60 12.54 6.91 23.98
N ALA A 61 13.49 7.72 23.49
CA ALA A 61 13.46 9.17 23.53
C ALA A 61 12.61 9.78 22.39
N GLY A 62 12.09 8.96 21.48
CA GLY A 62 11.30 9.39 20.33
C GLY A 62 12.14 9.86 19.13
N GLN A 63 13.44 9.57 19.12
CA GLN A 63 14.31 9.89 17.99
C GLN A 63 14.22 8.82 16.91
N VAL A 64 14.36 9.23 15.65
CA VAL A 64 14.32 8.32 14.50
C VAL A 64 15.56 7.43 14.48
N VAL A 65 15.32 6.12 14.56
CA VAL A 65 16.35 5.07 14.41
C VAL A 65 16.51 4.71 12.94
N ALA A 66 15.39 4.54 12.23
CA ALA A 66 15.37 4.22 10.81
C ALA A 66 14.02 4.60 10.20
N SER A 67 14.00 4.80 8.88
CA SER A 67 12.78 4.99 8.10
C SER A 67 12.87 4.25 6.78
N ALA A 68 11.77 3.67 6.33
CA ALA A 68 11.64 3.03 5.04
C ALA A 68 10.24 3.25 4.47
N GLU A 69 10.08 3.03 3.17
CA GLU A 69 8.81 3.15 2.49
C GLU A 69 8.57 1.97 1.53
N GLY A 70 7.31 1.73 1.22
CA GLY A 70 6.88 0.69 0.30
C GLY A 70 5.56 1.07 -0.36
N LEU A 71 5.21 0.31 -1.40
CA LEU A 71 3.93 0.44 -2.09
C LEU A 71 2.95 -0.61 -1.58
N ALA A 72 1.66 -0.28 -1.66
CA ALA A 72 0.63 -1.31 -1.68
C ALA A 72 0.88 -2.26 -2.86
N ALA A 73 0.57 -3.53 -2.69
CA ALA A 73 0.79 -4.56 -3.69
C ALA A 73 -0.15 -4.45 -4.89
N LEU A 74 -1.31 -3.81 -4.70
CA LEU A 74 -2.22 -3.51 -5.79
C LEU A 74 -1.89 -2.14 -6.38
N ASP A 75 -1.75 -2.07 -7.70
CA ASP A 75 -1.57 -0.80 -8.43
C ASP A 75 -2.79 0.12 -8.30
N LEU A 76 -3.95 -0.49 -8.03
CA LEU A 76 -5.24 0.13 -7.92
C LEU A 76 -5.99 -0.49 -6.74
N VAL A 77 -6.44 0.34 -5.82
CA VAL A 77 -7.19 -0.05 -4.62
C VAL A 77 -8.59 0.53 -4.74
N ASP A 78 -9.57 -0.32 -5.00
CA ASP A 78 -10.96 0.07 -5.17
C ASP A 78 -11.59 0.64 -3.89
N VAL A 79 -12.74 1.29 -4.07
CA VAL A 79 -13.54 1.80 -2.94
C VAL A 79 -13.91 0.64 -2.02
N ASN A 80 -13.58 0.79 -0.73
CA ASN A 80 -13.70 -0.23 0.31
C ASN A 80 -12.80 -1.46 0.16
N GLU A 81 -11.87 -1.47 -0.80
CA GLU A 81 -10.91 -2.55 -0.95
C GLU A 81 -9.76 -2.44 0.06
N ARG A 82 -9.22 -3.61 0.44
CA ARG A 82 -7.97 -3.73 1.20
C ARG A 82 -6.86 -4.21 0.29
N ALA A 83 -5.71 -3.55 0.35
CA ALA A 83 -4.51 -3.97 -0.36
C ALA A 83 -3.37 -4.22 0.64
N PRO A 84 -2.69 -5.38 0.56
CA PRO A 84 -1.52 -5.62 1.40
C PRO A 84 -0.37 -4.71 0.97
N PHE A 85 0.51 -4.34 1.89
CA PHE A 85 1.79 -3.69 1.60
C PHE A 85 2.93 -4.41 2.30
N ALA A 86 4.13 -4.19 1.77
CA ALA A 86 5.38 -4.62 2.41
C ALA A 86 6.38 -3.46 2.40
N VAL A 87 6.94 -3.16 3.57
CA VAL A 87 8.06 -2.21 3.74
C VAL A 87 9.27 -2.97 4.26
N LEU A 88 10.40 -2.83 3.58
CA LEU A 88 11.63 -3.56 3.89
C LEU A 88 12.71 -2.60 4.40
N PHE A 89 13.25 -2.90 5.57
CA PHE A 89 14.53 -2.37 6.03
C PHE A 89 15.61 -3.37 5.62
N GLY A 90 16.40 -3.01 4.60
CA GLY A 90 17.38 -3.90 3.97
C GLY A 90 18.53 -4.32 4.89
N GLU A 91 18.88 -3.45 5.85
CA GLU A 91 19.80 -3.77 6.94
C GLU A 91 19.01 -3.91 8.24
N ARG A 92 19.56 -4.67 9.20
CA ARG A 92 18.96 -4.77 10.54
C ARG A 92 18.88 -3.37 11.16
N PRO A 93 17.69 -2.81 11.38
CA PRO A 93 17.60 -1.54 12.08
C PRO A 93 18.12 -1.71 13.51
N GLY A 94 18.66 -0.62 14.08
CA GLY A 94 19.03 -0.58 15.49
C GLY A 94 17.83 -0.90 16.41
N LYS A 95 18.09 -1.08 17.71
CA LYS A 95 17.00 -1.25 18.68
C LYS A 95 16.04 -0.06 18.61
N PHE A 96 14.75 -0.35 18.49
CA PHE A 96 13.68 0.64 18.52
C PHE A 96 12.64 0.24 19.58
N ALA A 97 11.97 1.24 20.14
CA ALA A 97 10.98 1.08 21.20
C ALA A 97 9.54 1.32 20.68
N ARG A 98 9.41 2.14 19.64
CA ARG A 98 8.12 2.52 19.04
C ARG A 98 8.23 2.53 17.53
N TYR A 99 7.09 2.50 16.85
CA TYR A 99 7.02 2.66 15.41
C TYR A 99 5.86 3.59 15.05
N GLN A 100 5.97 4.21 13.87
CA GLN A 100 4.91 4.98 13.23
C GLN A 100 4.73 4.47 11.82
N VAL A 101 3.48 4.25 11.41
CA VAL A 101 3.12 3.90 10.03
C VAL A 101 2.15 4.94 9.51
N VAL A 102 2.46 5.50 8.34
CA VAL A 102 1.64 6.55 7.71
C VAL A 102 1.51 6.33 6.22
N VAL A 103 0.39 6.75 5.65
CA VAL A 103 0.26 6.87 4.19
C VAL A 103 0.93 8.16 3.75
N LEU A 104 1.99 8.05 2.95
CA LEU A 104 2.75 9.18 2.43
C LEU A 104 2.12 9.75 1.16
N ARG A 105 1.49 8.89 0.35
CA ARG A 105 0.86 9.25 -0.92
C ARG A 105 -0.27 8.28 -1.22
N ALA A 106 -1.35 8.81 -1.77
CA ALA A 106 -2.39 8.07 -2.47
C ALA A 106 -3.06 9.03 -3.45
N VAL A 107 -3.24 8.59 -4.69
CA VAL A 107 -3.75 9.45 -5.77
C VAL A 107 -5.12 8.91 -6.20
N PRO A 108 -6.16 9.74 -6.35
CA PRO A 108 -7.39 9.31 -6.99
C PRO A 108 -7.10 8.73 -8.36
N ALA A 109 -7.46 7.47 -8.59
CA ALA A 109 -7.12 6.77 -9.81
C ALA A 109 -7.96 7.28 -10.99
N TYR A 110 -7.32 7.36 -12.16
CA TYR A 110 -8.05 7.55 -13.41
C TYR A 110 -8.53 6.18 -13.91
N VAL A 111 -9.77 5.84 -13.59
CA VAL A 111 -10.35 4.51 -13.84
C VAL A 111 -10.33 4.13 -15.34
N GLY A 112 -10.38 5.11 -16.24
CA GLY A 112 -10.40 4.87 -17.70
C GLY A 112 -9.13 4.22 -18.28
N SER A 113 -8.01 4.18 -17.52
CA SER A 113 -6.78 3.50 -17.96
C SER A 113 -6.70 2.03 -17.54
N TYR A 114 -7.64 1.55 -16.73
CA TYR A 114 -7.64 0.19 -16.19
C TYR A 114 -8.75 -0.65 -16.82
N TYR A 115 -8.38 -1.79 -17.40
CA TYR A 115 -9.35 -2.79 -17.86
C TYR A 115 -9.83 -3.62 -16.67
N ARG A 116 -10.85 -3.12 -15.96
CA ARG A 116 -11.40 -3.75 -14.76
C ARG A 116 -12.36 -4.89 -15.06
N ASP A 117 -13.06 -4.77 -16.18
CA ASP A 117 -14.11 -5.71 -16.56
C ASP A 117 -13.49 -6.75 -17.49
N LEU A 118 -12.68 -7.66 -16.94
CA LEU A 118 -12.15 -8.79 -17.70
C LEU A 118 -13.01 -10.02 -17.44
N GLU A 119 -13.52 -10.62 -18.51
CA GLU A 119 -14.21 -11.89 -18.47
C GLU A 119 -13.30 -12.99 -19.01
N VAL A 120 -13.21 -14.10 -18.28
CA VAL A 120 -12.53 -15.31 -18.75
C VAL A 120 -13.56 -16.23 -19.38
N GLY A 121 -13.39 -16.49 -20.68
CA GLY A 121 -14.22 -17.40 -21.45
C GLY A 121 -13.40 -18.54 -22.08
N ASP A 122 -14.09 -19.42 -22.80
CA ASP A 122 -13.49 -20.51 -23.59
C ASP A 122 -12.54 -21.42 -22.80
N LEU A 123 -12.83 -21.65 -21.51
CA LEU A 123 -12.00 -22.47 -20.63
C LEU A 123 -11.99 -23.94 -21.08
N THR A 124 -10.79 -24.44 -21.36
CA THR A 124 -10.51 -25.86 -21.61
C THR A 124 -9.55 -26.35 -20.54
N VAL A 125 -9.87 -27.48 -19.91
CA VAL A 125 -9.02 -28.11 -18.90
C VAL A 125 -8.64 -29.50 -19.40
N VAL A 126 -7.34 -29.75 -19.55
CA VAL A 126 -6.80 -31.05 -19.92
C VAL A 126 -6.06 -31.63 -18.73
N ASN A 127 -6.42 -32.84 -18.29
CA ASN A 127 -5.65 -33.57 -17.29
C ASN A 127 -4.44 -34.22 -17.96
N GLU A 128 -3.24 -33.97 -17.44
CA GLU A 128 -1.98 -34.50 -17.98
C GLU A 128 -1.39 -35.62 -17.11
N GLY A 129 -2.19 -36.21 -16.22
CA GLY A 129 -1.80 -37.29 -15.33
C GLY A 129 -2.22 -37.07 -13.87
N TYR A 130 -1.51 -37.73 -12.95
CA TYR A 130 -1.94 -37.91 -11.57
C TYR A 130 -2.07 -36.61 -10.74
N ALA A 131 -1.41 -35.51 -11.14
CA ALA A 131 -1.44 -34.26 -10.36
C ALA A 131 -1.29 -32.97 -11.18
N SER A 132 -1.34 -33.02 -12.52
CA SER A 132 -1.20 -31.83 -13.37
C SER A 132 -2.42 -31.62 -14.26
N TYR A 133 -2.77 -30.34 -14.41
CA TYR A 133 -3.81 -29.88 -15.31
C TYR A 133 -3.24 -28.75 -16.16
N THR A 134 -3.50 -28.80 -17.46
CA THR A 134 -3.31 -27.66 -18.37
C THR A 134 -4.66 -26.96 -18.52
N VAL A 135 -4.70 -25.69 -18.14
CA VAL A 135 -5.89 -24.83 -18.29
C VAL A 135 -5.59 -23.79 -19.37
N THR A 136 -6.39 -23.79 -20.42
CA THR A 136 -6.37 -22.78 -21.49
C THR A 136 -7.70 -22.04 -21.54
N GLY A 137 -7.69 -20.78 -21.96
CA GLY A 137 -8.89 -19.95 -22.06
C GLY A 137 -8.59 -18.65 -22.79
N ARG A 138 -9.62 -17.82 -22.96
CA ARG A 138 -9.50 -16.47 -23.54
C ARG A 138 -9.93 -15.45 -22.50
N VAL A 139 -9.17 -14.36 -22.43
CA VAL A 139 -9.53 -13.20 -21.61
C VAL A 139 -10.06 -12.12 -22.54
N LYS A 140 -11.25 -11.60 -22.24
CA LYS A 140 -11.88 -10.52 -23.00
C LYS A 140 -12.15 -9.35 -22.05
N ASN A 141 -11.75 -8.15 -22.46
CA ASN A 141 -12.25 -6.93 -21.83
C ASN A 141 -13.72 -6.72 -22.25
N ILE A 142 -14.62 -6.71 -21.28
CA ILE A 142 -16.06 -6.46 -21.40
C ILE A 142 -16.45 -5.07 -20.86
N GLY A 143 -15.47 -4.24 -20.49
CA GLY A 143 -15.69 -2.89 -20.00
C GLY A 143 -16.04 -1.91 -21.11
N PRO A 144 -16.48 -0.69 -20.76
CA PRO A 144 -16.75 0.35 -21.74
C PRO A 144 -15.49 0.66 -22.57
N GLU A 145 -15.67 0.92 -23.88
CA GLU A 145 -14.62 1.39 -24.79
C GLU A 145 -14.13 2.80 -24.45
#